data_AF-A0A842RFV5-F1
#
_entry.id   AF-A0A842RFV5-F1
#
_cell.length_a   1.000
_cell.length_b   1.000
_cell.length_c   1.000
_cell.angle_alpha   90.00
_cell.angle_beta   90.00
_cell.angle_gamma   90.00
#
_symmetry.space_group_name_H-M   'P 1'
#
loop_
_entity.id
_entity.type
_entity.pdbx_description
1 polymer ?
#
loop_
_entity_poly.entity_id
_entity_poly.type
_entity_poly.pdbx_seq_one_letter_code
_entity_poly.pdbx_strand_id
1 'polypeptide(L)'
;MVSDEFKTQQRKERRNICAICDQEIEEKDLVYLPVEDEENICVHFKCYIEIQDKICCECGKPFTDQEPIYFCQQHKEYFHKTKGKCLKQHMKKHMPFKEGYYDALNNRIILEEEKEQQNEAMNN
;
A
#
# COMPACT_ATOMS: atom_id res chain seq x y z
N MET A 1 -26.71 -8.12 -51.64
CA MET A 1 -26.73 -6.80 -50.99
C MET A 1 -26.08 -6.99 -49.63
N VAL A 2 -24.90 -6.41 -49.43
CA VAL A 2 -24.10 -6.50 -48.20
C VAL A 2 -24.27 -5.15 -47.50
N SER A 3 -24.77 -5.13 -46.26
CA SER A 3 -24.72 -3.99 -45.33
C SER A 3 -25.07 -4.54 -43.95
N ASP A 4 -24.08 -4.92 -43.15
CA ASP A 4 -23.42 -4.03 -42.18
C ASP A 4 -24.39 -3.48 -41.15
N GLU A 5 -24.43 -4.11 -39.98
CA GLU A 5 -24.51 -3.41 -38.69
C GLU A 5 -24.18 -4.39 -37.54
N PHE A 6 -22.97 -4.94 -37.58
CA PHE A 6 -22.27 -5.40 -36.38
C PHE A 6 -21.91 -4.16 -35.54
N LYS A 7 -22.89 -3.62 -34.81
CA LYS A 7 -22.63 -2.74 -33.68
C LYS A 7 -22.65 -3.58 -32.43
N THR A 8 -21.61 -4.40 -32.27
CA THR A 8 -21.16 -4.86 -30.96
C THR A 8 -20.94 -3.61 -30.13
N GLN A 9 -21.92 -3.32 -29.29
CA GLN A 9 -21.85 -2.29 -28.29
C GLN A 9 -20.56 -2.53 -27.51
N GLN A 10 -19.59 -1.65 -27.72
CA GLN A 10 -18.43 -1.49 -26.86
C GLN A 10 -18.94 -1.20 -25.45
N ARG A 11 -19.24 -2.24 -24.68
CA ARG A 11 -19.09 -2.16 -23.23
C ARG A 11 -17.60 -1.92 -23.03
N LYS A 12 -17.24 -0.70 -22.65
CA LYS A 12 -15.93 -0.43 -22.03
C LYS A 12 -15.87 -1.28 -20.76
N GLU A 13 -15.50 -2.54 -20.90
CA GLU A 13 -14.97 -3.32 -19.79
C GLU A 13 -13.71 -2.56 -19.36
N ARG A 14 -13.82 -1.78 -18.28
CA ARG A 14 -12.64 -1.34 -17.53
C ARG A 14 -11.99 -2.62 -17.04
N ARG A 15 -11.02 -3.13 -17.81
CA ARG A 15 -10.23 -4.29 -17.40
C ARG A 15 -9.51 -3.86 -16.13
N ASN A 16 -9.70 -4.64 -15.06
CA ASN A 16 -8.97 -4.43 -13.82
C ASN A 16 -7.54 -4.92 -14.05
N ILE A 17 -6.64 -4.04 -14.50
CA ILE A 17 -5.25 -4.39 -14.77
C ILE A 17 -4.43 -4.00 -13.55
N CYS A 18 -3.68 -4.97 -13.02
CA CYS A 18 -2.81 -4.75 -11.87
C CYS A 18 -1.70 -3.77 -12.21
N ALA A 19 -1.62 -2.68 -11.45
CA ALA A 19 -0.59 -1.66 -11.62
C ALA A 19 0.84 -2.12 -11.31
N ILE A 20 1.03 -3.36 -10.82
CA ILE A 20 2.33 -3.91 -10.40
C ILE A 20 2.84 -4.96 -11.39
N CYS A 21 1.97 -5.86 -11.85
CA CYS A 21 2.35 -6.97 -12.73
C CYS A 21 1.74 -6.87 -14.14
N ASP A 22 0.95 -5.83 -14.42
CA ASP A 22 0.28 -5.56 -15.69
C ASP A 22 -0.65 -6.68 -16.18
N GLN A 23 -1.06 -7.59 -15.29
CA GLN A 23 -1.99 -8.67 -15.59
C GLN A 23 -3.42 -8.32 -15.19
N GLU A 24 -4.39 -8.95 -15.87
CA GLU A 24 -5.80 -8.83 -15.54
C GLU A 24 -6.09 -9.44 -14.16
N ILE A 25 -6.95 -8.77 -13.39
CA ILE A 25 -7.33 -9.12 -12.03
C ILE A 25 -8.75 -9.68 -12.05
N GLU A 26 -8.92 -10.88 -11.51
CA GLU A 26 -10.24 -11.43 -11.21
C GLU A 26 -10.91 -10.63 -10.08
N GLU A 27 -12.22 -10.46 -10.12
CA GLU A 27 -12.97 -9.68 -9.12
C GLU A 27 -12.71 -10.12 -7.66
N LYS A 28 -12.43 -11.41 -7.45
CA LYS A 28 -12.09 -11.98 -6.15
C LYS A 28 -10.74 -11.54 -5.59
N ASP A 29 -9.81 -11.18 -6.48
CA ASP A 29 -8.43 -10.80 -6.15
C ASP A 29 -8.21 -9.29 -6.31
N LEU A 30 -9.28 -8.53 -6.53
CA LEU A 30 -9.24 -7.10 -6.81
C LEU A 30 -9.13 -6.28 -5.53
N VAL A 31 -8.05 -5.51 -5.41
CA VAL A 31 -7.87 -4.50 -4.35
C VAL A 31 -7.75 -3.12 -5.00
N TYR A 32 -8.53 -2.16 -4.51
CA TYR A 32 -8.42 -0.76 -4.89
C TYR A 32 -7.59 0.00 -3.86
N LEU A 33 -6.56 0.71 -4.31
CA LEU A 33 -5.79 1.63 -3.48
C LEU A 33 -6.21 3.07 -3.80
N PRO A 34 -6.67 3.82 -2.79
CA PRO A 34 -6.95 5.25 -2.97
C PRO A 34 -5.63 6.00 -3.09
N VAL A 35 -5.45 6.69 -4.22
CA VAL A 35 -4.32 7.61 -4.43
C VAL A 35 -4.89 9.02 -4.41
N GLU A 36 -4.38 9.87 -3.51
CA GLU A 36 -4.74 11.30 -3.53
C GLU A 36 -4.33 11.88 -4.90
N ASP A 37 -5.34 12.36 -5.65
CA ASP A 37 -5.28 13.03 -6.96
C ASP A 37 -5.32 12.15 -8.24
N GLU A 38 -5.52 10.83 -8.15
CA GLU A 38 -5.64 9.93 -9.33
C GLU A 38 -6.87 8.99 -9.29
N GLU A 39 -7.20 8.35 -10.43
CA GLU A 39 -8.15 7.24 -10.42
C GLU A 39 -7.59 6.11 -9.53
N ASN A 40 -8.42 5.51 -8.67
CA ASN A 40 -8.00 4.42 -7.78
C ASN A 40 -7.21 3.36 -8.58
N ILE A 41 -5.98 3.09 -8.16
CA ILE A 41 -5.19 2.02 -8.78
C ILE A 41 -5.72 0.67 -8.30
N CYS A 42 -5.77 -0.30 -9.22
CA CYS A 42 -6.14 -1.66 -8.89
C CYS A 42 -4.91 -2.56 -8.91
N VAL A 43 -4.84 -3.48 -7.94
CA VAL A 43 -3.76 -4.45 -7.80
C VAL A 43 -4.34 -5.81 -7.40
N HIS A 44 -3.63 -6.90 -7.73
CA HIS A 44 -3.97 -8.22 -7.17
C HIS A 44 -3.78 -8.21 -5.66
N PHE A 45 -4.63 -8.90 -4.91
CA PHE A 45 -4.50 -9.09 -3.47
C PHE A 45 -3.13 -9.64 -3.07
N LYS A 46 -2.59 -10.57 -3.86
CA LYS A 46 -1.22 -11.08 -3.66
C LYS A 46 -0.17 -9.97 -3.80
N CYS A 47 -0.22 -9.20 -4.88
CA CYS A 47 0.71 -8.09 -5.10
C CYS A 47 0.54 -7.02 -4.02
N TYR A 48 -0.69 -6.73 -3.60
CA TYR A 48 -0.98 -5.85 -2.48
C TYR A 48 -0.28 -6.32 -1.20
N ILE A 49 -0.42 -7.58 -0.79
CA ILE A 49 0.25 -8.10 0.41
C ILE A 49 1.78 -7.93 0.32
N GLU A 50 2.35 -8.17 -0.86
CA GLU A 50 3.80 -8.04 -1.09
C GLU A 50 4.32 -6.59 -1.03
N ILE A 51 3.43 -5.59 -1.14
CA ILE A 51 3.79 -4.16 -1.09
C ILE A 51 3.08 -3.37 0.01
N GLN A 52 2.18 -3.99 0.79
CA GLN A 52 1.36 -3.30 1.79
C GLN A 52 2.22 -2.68 2.89
N ASP A 53 3.34 -3.32 3.20
CA ASP A 53 4.37 -2.80 4.10
C ASP A 53 5.26 -1.73 3.47
N LYS A 54 5.10 -1.44 2.19
CA LYS A 54 5.91 -0.44 1.46
C LYS A 54 5.13 0.81 1.11
N ILE A 55 3.82 0.80 1.33
CA ILE A 55 2.93 1.92 1.00
C ILE A 55 2.21 2.43 2.25
N CYS A 56 1.92 3.72 2.25
CA CYS A 56 1.07 4.31 3.27
C CYS A 56 -0.39 3.97 3.02
N CYS A 57 -1.08 3.41 4.02
CA CYS A 57 -2.47 2.99 3.89
C CYS A 57 -3.45 4.14 3.63
N GLU A 58 -3.13 5.37 4.03
CA GLU A 58 -4.03 6.53 3.87
C GLU A 58 -3.89 7.23 2.50
N CYS A 59 -2.67 7.28 1.95
CA CYS A 59 -2.43 8.02 0.70
C CYS A 59 -1.99 7.14 -0.47
N GLY A 60 -1.81 5.83 -0.25
CA GLY A 60 -1.40 4.86 -1.27
C GLY A 60 0.02 5.05 -1.80
N LYS A 61 0.78 6.04 -1.32
CA LYS A 61 2.12 6.36 -1.81
C LYS A 61 3.18 5.48 -1.14
N PRO A 62 4.21 5.03 -1.89
CA PRO A 62 5.32 4.27 -1.33
C PRO A 62 6.17 5.12 -0.39
N PHE A 63 6.79 4.46 0.59
CA PHE A 63 7.75 5.09 1.50
C PHE A 63 9.08 5.36 0.79
N THR A 64 9.69 6.51 1.09
CA THR A 64 11.06 6.81 0.63
C THR A 64 12.10 6.15 1.53
N ASP A 65 13.31 5.94 1.04
CA ASP A 65 14.39 5.35 1.84
C ASP A 65 14.63 6.15 3.13
N GLN A 66 14.76 5.43 4.25
CA GLN A 66 14.84 5.97 5.61
C GLN A 66 13.68 6.89 6.01
N GLU A 67 12.53 6.80 5.34
CA GLU A 67 11.37 7.59 5.72
C GLU A 67 10.85 7.11 7.08
N PRO A 68 10.64 8.01 8.04
CA PRO A 68 10.06 7.62 9.30
C PRO A 68 8.56 7.37 9.12
N ILE A 69 8.11 6.28 9.74
CA ILE A 69 6.75 5.77 9.60
C ILE A 69 6.16 5.42 10.95
N TYR A 70 4.82 5.41 10.99
CA TYR A 70 4.04 4.86 12.07
C TYR A 70 3.44 3.53 11.66
N PHE A 71 3.48 2.56 12.55
CA PHE A 71 2.82 1.27 12.40
C PHE A 71 1.63 1.16 13.37
N CYS A 72 0.45 0.85 12.84
CA CYS A 72 -0.72 0.50 13.63
C CYS A 72 -0.76 -1.01 13.84
N GLN A 73 -0.47 -1.46 15.07
CA GLN A 73 -0.47 -2.89 15.39
C GLN A 73 -1.85 -3.55 15.27
N GLN A 74 -2.92 -2.78 15.49
CA GLN A 74 -4.30 -3.29 15.44
C GLN A 74 -4.73 -3.64 14.01
N HIS A 75 -4.37 -2.81 13.03
CA HIS A 75 -4.74 -2.99 11.63
C HIS A 75 -3.63 -3.58 10.77
N LYS A 76 -2.40 -3.68 11.32
CA LYS A 76 -1.17 -4.04 10.60
C LYS A 76 -0.90 -3.14 9.39
N GLU A 77 -1.08 -1.84 9.59
CA GLU A 77 -0.97 -0.82 8.55
C GLU A 77 0.15 0.17 8.86
N TYR A 78 0.69 0.78 7.80
CA TYR A 78 1.82 1.71 7.89
C TYR A 78 1.44 3.10 7.36
N PHE A 79 1.99 4.14 7.99
CA PHE A 79 1.62 5.54 7.76
C PHE A 79 2.86 6.45 7.75
N HIS A 80 2.84 7.49 6.92
CA HIS A 80 3.90 8.51 6.93
C HIS A 80 3.92 9.28 8.27
N LYS A 81 5.11 9.42 8.90
CA LYS A 81 5.30 10.34 10.04
C LYS A 81 5.42 11.79 9.59
N THR A 82 6.10 12.02 8.46
CA THR A 82 6.41 13.34 7.91
C THR A 82 5.17 14.05 7.35
N LYS A 83 4.28 13.31 6.69
CA LYS A 83 3.04 13.82 6.09
C LYS A 83 1.91 13.77 7.12
N GLY A 84 1.92 14.74 8.04
CA GLY A 84 1.00 14.81 9.17
C GLY A 84 -0.51 14.84 8.83
N LYS A 85 -0.93 14.86 7.56
CA LYS A 85 -2.34 14.68 7.15
C LYS A 85 -2.78 13.20 7.21
N CYS A 86 -1.93 12.27 6.77
CA CYS A 86 -2.21 10.84 6.77
C CYS A 86 -2.41 10.33 8.19
N LEU A 87 -1.49 10.68 9.10
CA LEU A 87 -1.59 10.31 10.50
C LEU A 87 -2.79 10.98 11.20
N LYS A 88 -3.09 12.25 10.92
CA LYS A 88 -4.22 12.97 11.55
C LYS A 88 -5.59 12.37 11.21
N GLN A 89 -5.77 11.79 10.02
CA GLN A 89 -7.01 11.09 9.66
C GLN A 89 -7.17 9.78 10.46
N HIS A 90 -6.07 9.03 10.65
CA HIS A 90 -6.06 7.79 11.40
C HIS A 90 -6.14 8.00 12.94
N MET A 91 -5.46 9.04 13.46
CA MET A 91 -5.41 9.41 14.88
C MET A 91 -6.77 9.78 15.49
N LYS A 92 -7.80 10.04 14.67
CA LYS A 92 -9.16 10.27 15.19
C LYS A 92 -9.79 9.03 15.83
N LYS A 93 -9.21 7.82 15.63
CA LYS A 93 -9.87 6.56 16.04
C LYS A 93 -9.05 5.65 16.97
N HIS A 94 -7.71 5.66 16.95
CA HIS A 94 -6.89 4.72 17.73
C HIS A 94 -5.57 5.34 18.23
N MET A 95 -5.05 4.89 19.38
CA MET A 95 -3.94 5.50 20.13
C MET A 95 -2.63 4.67 20.25
N PRO A 96 -2.54 3.35 20.01
CA PRO A 96 -1.25 2.64 20.04
C PRO A 96 -0.59 2.62 18.65
N PHE A 97 0.53 3.32 18.51
CA PHE A 97 1.41 3.27 17.33
C PHE A 97 2.81 2.84 17.74
N LYS A 98 3.48 2.07 16.88
CA LYS A 98 4.93 1.86 16.97
C LYS A 98 5.62 2.75 15.95
N GLU A 99 6.75 3.32 16.33
CA GLU A 99 7.57 4.09 15.40
C GLU A 99 8.55 3.16 14.68
N GLY A 100 8.90 3.50 13.46
CA GLY A 100 9.86 2.77 12.65
C GLY A 100 10.36 3.60 11.48
N TYR A 101 11.19 2.96 10.67
CA TYR A 101 11.68 3.55 9.42
C TYR A 101 11.68 2.49 8.31
N TYR A 102 11.50 2.96 7.09
CA TYR A 102 11.61 2.12 5.90
C TYR A 102 13.08 2.00 5.47
N ASP A 103 13.56 0.76 5.29
CA ASP A 103 14.91 0.44 4.80
C ASP A 103 14.81 -0.02 3.35
N ALA A 104 15.19 0.85 2.40
CA ALA A 104 15.10 0.52 0.98
C ALA A 104 16.17 -0.47 0.52
N LEU A 105 17.31 -0.56 1.22
CA LEU A 105 18.38 -1.52 0.88
C LEU A 105 17.92 -2.96 1.12
N ASN A 106 17.15 -3.18 2.18
CA ASN A 106 16.59 -4.48 2.53
C ASN A 106 15.09 -4.62 2.18
N ASN A 107 14.51 -3.59 1.55
CA ASN A 107 13.11 -3.53 1.14
C ASN A 107 12.12 -3.93 2.25
N ARG A 108 12.37 -3.46 3.48
CA ARG A 108 11.63 -3.85 4.70
C ARG A 108 11.42 -2.68 5.64
N ILE A 109 10.43 -2.82 6.52
CA ILE A 109 10.23 -1.91 7.65
C ILE A 109 10.98 -2.42 8.87
N ILE A 110 11.63 -1.50 9.58
CA ILE A 110 12.27 -1.77 10.87
C ILE A 110 11.56 -0.93 11.94
N LEU A 111 10.92 -1.61 12.91
CA LEU A 111 10.28 -0.96 14.05
C LEU A 111 11.31 -0.71 15.16
N GLU A 112 11.15 0.37 15.93
CA GLU A 112 12.11 0.76 16.97
C GLU A 112 12.32 -0.32 18.06
N GLU A 113 11.30 -1.12 18.35
CA GLU A 113 11.38 -2.23 19.31
C GLU A 113 12.35 -3.36 18.87
N GLU A 114 12.56 -3.53 17.56
CA GLU A 114 13.49 -4.56 17.03
C GLU A 114 14.95 -4.13 17.12
N LYS A 115 15.23 -2.82 17.23
CA LYS A 115 16.58 -2.27 17.43
C LYS A 115 17.12 -2.57 18.82
N GLU A 116 16.26 -2.55 19.84
CA GLU A 116 16.68 -2.77 21.24
C GLU A 116 17.11 -4.22 21.47
N GLN A 117 16.40 -5.18 20.88
CA GLN A 117 16.72 -6.61 21.01
C GLN A 117 18.05 -7.01 20.33
N GLN A 118 18.43 -6.33 19.23
CA GLN A 118 19.71 -6.58 18.56
C GLN A 118 20.91 -6.03 19.36
N ASN A 119 20.72 -4.91 20.07
CA ASN A 119 21.78 -4.33 20.90
C ASN A 119 22.00 -5.11 22.21
N GLU A 120 20.98 -5.75 22.76
CA GLU A 120 21.11 -6.61 23.94
C GLU A 120 21.78 -7.95 23.63
N ALA A 121 21.52 -8.54 22.46
CA ALA A 121 22.14 -9.81 22.05
C ALA A 121 23.63 -9.69 21.71
N MET A 122 24.13 -8.48 21.41
CA MET A 122 25.54 -8.23 21.07
C MET A 122 26.40 -7.83 22.28
N ASN A 123 25.78 -7.60 23.44
CA ASN A 123 26.42 -7.18 24.69
C ASN A 123 26.40 -8.26 25.80
N ASN A 124 25.98 -9.50 25.50
CA ASN A 124 26.02 -10.65 26.42
C ASN A 124 27.03 -11.72 25.98
#